data_AF-A0A3C1PK89-F1
#
_entry.id   AF-A0A3C1PK89-F1
#
_cell.length_a   1.000
_cell.length_b   1.000
_cell.length_c   1.000
_cell.angle_alpha   90.00
_cell.angle_beta   90.00
_cell.angle_gamma   90.00
#
_symmetry.space_group_name_H-M   'P 1'
#
loop_
_entity.id
_entity.type
_entity.pdbx_description
1 polymer ?
#
loop_
_entity_poly.entity_id
_entity_poly.type
_entity_poly.pdbx_seq_one_letter_code
_entity_poly.pdbx_strand_id
1 'polypeptide(L)' 'MLKSGMMYDSVYMQLWETITKGKAWKGELCNKKKNGEFYWENTIISPVYNRNFKITQCKYTN' A
#
# COMPACT_ATOMS: atom_id res chain seq x y z
N MET A 1 11.69 2.49 -3.44
CA MET A 1 11.32 1.29 -2.65
C MET A 1 10.80 1.76 -1.31
N LEU A 2 9.54 1.47 -0.97
CA LEU A 2 8.98 1.73 0.35
C LEU A 2 9.49 0.65 1.32
N LYS A 3 10.62 0.91 1.97
CA LYS A 3 11.06 0.14 3.14
C LYS A 3 11.40 1.14 4.23
N SER A 4 10.38 1.56 5.00
CA SER A 4 10.57 2.41 6.18
C SER A 4 11.12 1.64 7.38
N GLY A 5 11.27 0.31 7.31
CA GLY A 5 11.86 -0.50 8.38
C GLY A 5 11.07 -0.53 9.69
N MET A 6 9.91 0.13 9.74
CA MET A 6 9.09 0.34 10.95
C MET A 6 7.69 -0.29 10.86
N MET A 7 7.35 -0.96 9.75
CA MET A 7 6.10 -1.70 9.63
C MET A 7 6.35 -3.18 9.88
N TYR A 8 5.47 -3.81 10.66
CA TYR A 8 5.43 -5.26 10.82
C TYR A 8 5.30 -5.91 9.44
N ASP A 9 6.17 -6.88 9.14
CA ASP A 9 6.15 -7.64 7.88
C ASP A 9 4.75 -8.20 7.55
N SER A 10 3.95 -8.48 8.58
CA SER A 10 2.56 -8.94 8.46
C SER A 10 1.63 -7.95 7.75
N VAL A 11 1.78 -6.64 7.97
CA VAL A 11 0.94 -5.60 7.34
C VAL A 11 1.25 -5.52 5.86
N TYR A 12 2.54 -5.50 5.51
CA TYR A 12 2.96 -5.53 4.10
C TYR A 12 2.55 -6.83 3.41
N MET A 13 2.65 -7.97 4.10
CA MET A 13 2.22 -9.25 3.56
C MET A 13 0.71 -9.27 3.27
N GLN A 14 -0.13 -8.83 4.21
CA GLN A 14 -1.58 -8.73 4.00
C GLN A 14 -1.94 -7.75 2.88
N LEU A 15 -1.24 -6.61 2.79
CA LEU A 15 -1.42 -5.64 1.73
C LEU A 15 -1.14 -6.29 0.37
N TRP A 16 0.03 -6.90 0.18
CA TRP A 16 0.38 -7.53 -1.10
C TRP A 16 -0.51 -8.72 -1.43
N GLU A 17 -0.88 -9.54 -0.44
CA GLU A 17 -1.83 -10.64 -0.63
C GLU A 17 -3.22 -10.12 -1.10
N THR A 18 -3.68 -9.00 -0.54
CA THR A 18 -4.97 -8.42 -0.90
C THR A 18 -4.93 -7.84 -2.32
N ILE A 19 -3.89 -7.07 -2.64
CA ILE A 19 -3.70 -6.43 -3.95
C ILE A 19 -3.53 -7.48 -5.05
N THR A 20 -2.72 -8.52 -4.82
CA THR A 20 -2.49 -9.59 -5.81
C THR A 20 -3.73 -10.45 -6.08
N LYS A 21 -4.66 -10.56 -5.11
CA LYS A 21 -5.99 -11.14 -5.30
C LYS A 21 -6.97 -10.20 -6.02
N GLY A 22 -6.52 -9.01 -6.43
CA GLY A 22 -7.33 -8.03 -7.14
C GLY A 22 -8.32 -7.26 -6.26
N LYS A 23 -8.15 -7.32 -4.93
CA LYS A 23 -9.01 -6.65 -3.96
C LYS A 23 -8.39 -5.35 -3.49
N ALA A 24 -9.22 -4.40 -3.05
CA ALA A 24 -8.75 -3.20 -2.37
C ALA A 24 -8.32 -3.56 -0.93
N TRP A 25 -7.15 -3.09 -0.53
CA TRP A 25 -6.68 -3.16 0.85
C TRP A 25 -7.03 -1.87 1.58
N LYS A 26 -7.38 -1.97 2.88
CA LYS A 26 -7.66 -0.82 3.75
C LYS A 26 -6.96 -1.06 5.08
N GLY A 27 -6.22 -0.06 5.55
CA GLY A 27 -5.56 -0.13 6.85
C GLY A 27 -4.69 1.08 7.11
N GLU A 28 -3.98 1.03 8.23
CA GLU A 28 -3.07 2.08 8.66
C GLU A 28 -1.65 1.80 8.16
N LEU A 29 -1.00 2.80 7.56
CA LEU A 29 0.39 2.73 7.11
C LEU A 29 1.22 3.83 7.78
N CYS A 30 2.39 3.45 8.27
CA CYS A 30 3.44 4.39 8.65
C CYS A 30 4.21 4.87 7.41
N ASN A 31 3.99 6.13 7.02
CA ASN A 31 4.64 6.77 5.90
C ASN A 31 5.68 7.80 6.39
N LYS A 32 6.64 8.14 5.53
CA LYS A 32 7.72 9.07 5.83
C LYS A 32 7.57 10.33 4.99
N LYS A 33 7.37 11.47 5.66
CA LYS A 33 7.34 12.79 5.01
C LYS A 33 8.72 13.11 4.41
N LYS A 34 8.74 14.07 3.47
CA LYS A 34 9.99 14.58 2.86
C LYS A 34 10.98 15.14 3.88
N ASN A 35 10.50 15.69 5.00
CA ASN A 35 11.31 16.20 6.10
C ASN A 35 11.88 15.09 7.02
N GLY A 36 11.53 13.82 6.77
CA GLY A 36 12.01 12.68 7.52
C GLY A 36 11.11 12.21 8.66
N GLU A 37 10.05 12.95 8.99
CA GLU A 37 9.09 12.55 10.02
C GLU A 37 8.23 11.37 9.58
N PHE A 38 8.00 10.44 10.51
CA PHE A 38 7.04 9.37 10.33
C PHE A 38 5.65 9.82 10.75
N TYR A 39 4.63 9.40 10.01
CA TYR A 39 3.24 9.60 10.35
C TYR A 39 2.43 8.38 9.97
N TRP A 40 1.37 8.11 10.74
CA TRP A 40 0.43 7.06 10.45
C TRP A 40 -0.75 7.64 9.66
N GLU A 41 -1.12 6.96 8.58
CA GLU A 41 -2.26 7.33 7.76
C GLU A 41 -3.18 6.14 7.53
N ASN A 42 -4.49 6.36 7.67
CA ASN A 42 -5.49 5.39 7.22
C ASN A 42 -5.66 5.56 5.71
N THR A 43 -5.36 4.51 4.95
CA THR A 43 -5.41 4.59 3.49
C THR A 43 -6.13 3.38 2.89
N ILE A 44 -6.71 3.60 1.71
CA ILE A 44 -7.26 2.56 0.86
C ILE A 44 -6.35 2.43 -0.35
N ILE A 45 -5.86 1.21 -0.60
CA ILE A 45 -5.00 0.88 -1.74
C ILE A 45 -5.77 -0.04 -2.67
N SER A 46 -6.01 0.43 -3.88
CA SER A 46 -6.71 -0.35 -4.90
C SER A 46 -5.77 -0.76 -6.04
N PRO A 47 -5.83 -2.02 -6.51
CA PRO A 47 -5.10 -2.44 -7.71
C PRO A 47 -5.62 -1.69 -8.93
N VAL A 48 -4.72 -1.18 -9.76
CA VAL A 48 -5.04 -0.60 -11.07
C VAL A 48 -4.62 -1.58 -12.15
N TYR A 49 -5.60 -1.99 -12.93
CA TYR A 49 -5.44 -2.87 -14.07
C TYR A 49 -5.11 -2.06 -15.32
N ASN A 50 -4.17 -2.55 -16.12
CA ASN A 50 -4.00 -2.08 -17.49
C ASN A 50 -5.07 -2.69 -18.42
N ARG A 51 -5.08 -2.30 -19.70
CA ARG A 51 -6.02 -2.84 -20.70
C ARG A 51 -5.98 -4.36 -20.88
N ASN A 52 -4.91 -5.02 -20.40
CA ASN A 52 -4.73 -6.47 -20.47
C ASN A 52 -5.06 -7.16 -19.14
N PHE A 53 -5.79 -6.50 -18.24
CA PHE A 53 -6.14 -7.00 -16.89
C PHE A 53 -4.93 -7.36 -16.01
N LYS A 54 -3.74 -6.83 -16.31
CA LYS A 54 -2.56 -6.97 -15.43
C LYS A 54 -2.49 -5.81 -14.46
N ILE A 55 -2.23 -6.11 -13.19
CA ILE A 55 -1.95 -5.12 -12.16
C ILE A 55 -0.64 -4.41 -12.53
N THR A 56 -0.70 -3.09 -12.72
CA THR A 56 0.48 -2.30 -13.12
C THR A 56 0.78 -1.19 -12.14
N GLN A 57 -0.22 -0.70 -11.40
CA GLN A 57 -0.07 0.39 -10.45
C GLN A 57 -1.04 0.18 -9.27
N CYS A 58 -0.76 0.84 -8.14
CA CYS A 58 -1.66 0.92 -7.00
C CYS A 58 -2.09 2.39 -6.83
N LYS A 59 -3.39 2.63 -6.63
CA LYS A 59 -3.90 3.97 -6.29
C LYS A 59 -4.11 4.06 -4.79
N TYR A 60 -3.59 5.14 -4.20
CA TYR A 60 -3.79 5.52 -2.81
C TYR A 60 -4.96 6.50 -2.76
N THR A 61 -5.94 6.21 -1.92
CA THR A 61 -7.04 7.12 -1.61
C THR A 61 -7.04 7.36 -0.10
N ASN A 62 -6.89 8.63 0.29
CA ASN A 62 -7.14 9.11 1.66
C ASN A 62 -8.56 9.63 1.77
#